data_AF-A0A6H1ZYN3-F1
#
_entry.id   AF-A0A6H1ZYN3-F1
#
_cell.length_a   1.000
_cell.length_b   1.000
_cell.length_c   1.000
_cell.angle_alpha   90.00
_cell.angle_beta   90.00
_cell.angle_gamma   90.00
#
_symmetry.space_group_name_H-M   'P 1'
#
loop_
_entity.id
_entity.type
_entity.pdbx_description
1 polymer ?
#
loop_
_entity_poly.entity_id
_entity_poly.type
_entity_poly.pdbx_seq_one_letter_code
_entity_poly.pdbx_strand_id
1 'polypeptide(L)'
;MALTQGAWSVTTVNKLMVATCSVVQTIAENDAYTLKTPKELDPTKPWMLVVSTSAATDAVAVPLDIWCGFADTFVLAGDGATVAATAGVNFKQLTDDIGFSAATVSCFILDPELPVADVVTIAAIASGYKAKIPVAPYYAFNLDGASTLLAATVTYYIIQ
;
A
#
# COMPACT_ATOMS: atom_id res chain seq x y z
N MET A 1 2.68 -7.11 -18.64
CA MET A 1 2.85 -6.98 -17.19
C MET A 1 3.12 -8.37 -16.63
N ALA A 2 4.26 -8.55 -15.97
CA ALA A 2 4.70 -9.78 -15.31
C ALA A 2 4.49 -9.73 -13.77
N LEU A 3 3.98 -8.60 -13.26
CA LEU A 3 3.55 -8.42 -11.87
C LEU A 3 2.75 -9.63 -11.38
N THR A 4 3.21 -10.23 -10.29
CA THR A 4 2.51 -11.33 -9.63
C THR A 4 2.01 -10.88 -8.27
N GLN A 5 0.68 -10.82 -8.12
CA GLN A 5 0.02 -10.38 -6.91
C GLN A 5 -0.45 -11.61 -6.12
N GLY A 6 0.02 -11.75 -4.88
CA GLY A 6 -0.51 -12.75 -3.96
C GLY A 6 -1.90 -12.38 -3.45
N ALA A 7 -2.75 -13.38 -3.26
CA ALA A 7 -3.99 -13.19 -2.51
C ALA A 7 -3.70 -12.76 -1.07
N TRP A 8 -4.58 -11.96 -0.49
CA TRP A 8 -4.53 -11.66 0.94
C TRP A 8 -4.78 -12.94 1.75
N SER A 9 -3.88 -13.21 2.68
CA SER A 9 -4.06 -14.25 3.71
C SER A 9 -4.36 -13.57 5.03
N VAL A 10 -5.43 -14.00 5.71
CA VAL A 10 -5.87 -13.40 6.98
C VAL A 10 -5.62 -14.40 8.11
N THR A 11 -4.99 -13.91 9.18
CA THR A 11 -4.73 -14.68 10.41
C THR A 11 -5.05 -13.84 11.63
N THR A 12 -5.22 -14.48 12.79
CA THR A 12 -5.36 -13.78 14.07
C THR A 12 -4.10 -13.99 14.89
N VAL A 13 -3.42 -12.90 15.26
CA VAL A 13 -2.21 -12.92 16.08
C VAL A 13 -2.43 -12.03 17.29
N ASN A 14 -2.31 -12.57 18.50
CA ASN A 14 -2.53 -11.82 19.75
C ASN A 14 -3.87 -11.05 19.78
N LYS A 15 -4.93 -11.65 19.23
CA LYS A 15 -6.30 -11.07 19.10
C LYS A 15 -6.41 -9.91 18.11
N LEU A 16 -5.38 -9.61 17.34
CA LEU A 16 -5.42 -8.68 16.22
C LEU A 16 -5.60 -9.45 14.92
N MET A 17 -6.37 -8.88 14.00
CA MET A 17 -6.43 -9.32 12.62
C MET A 17 -5.12 -8.92 11.94
N VAL A 18 -4.48 -9.88 11.26
CA VAL A 18 -3.29 -9.66 10.44
C VAL A 18 -3.55 -10.19 9.05
N ALA A 19 -3.70 -9.30 8.07
CA ALA A 19 -3.77 -9.67 6.66
C ALA A 19 -2.40 -9.47 5.98
N THR A 20 -1.95 -10.44 5.19
CA THR A 20 -0.67 -10.38 4.48
C THR A 20 -0.87 -10.58 2.98
N CYS A 21 -0.26 -9.72 2.17
CA CYS A 21 -0.19 -9.84 0.71
C CYS A 21 1.25 -9.59 0.25
N SER A 22 1.77 -10.44 -0.63
CA SER A 22 3.06 -10.23 -1.27
C SER A 22 2.87 -9.95 -2.76
N VAL A 23 3.58 -8.95 -3.26
CA VAL A 23 3.61 -8.55 -4.66
C VAL A 23 5.04 -8.75 -5.16
N VAL A 24 5.20 -9.57 -6.18
CA VAL A 24 6.47 -9.78 -6.86
C VAL A 24 6.49 -8.89 -8.09
N GLN A 25 7.31 -7.85 -8.03
CA GLN A 25 7.55 -6.93 -9.13
C GLN A 25 8.86 -7.32 -9.85
N THR A 26 8.95 -6.99 -11.13
CA THR A 26 10.11 -7.25 -11.97
C THR A 26 10.62 -5.95 -12.59
N ILE A 27 11.62 -6.04 -13.46
CA ILE A 27 12.10 -4.90 -14.26
C ILE A 27 11.23 -4.66 -15.52
N ALA A 28 10.00 -5.17 -15.55
CA ALA A 28 9.08 -5.02 -16.68
C ALA A 28 7.92 -4.06 -16.38
N GLU A 29 7.78 -3.62 -15.13
CA GLU A 29 6.72 -2.74 -14.65
C GLU A 29 7.29 -1.40 -14.18
N ASN A 30 6.50 -0.34 -14.32
CA ASN A 30 6.68 0.92 -13.60
C ASN A 30 5.81 0.94 -12.32
N ASP A 31 4.75 0.14 -12.28
CA ASP A 31 3.84 0.07 -11.13
C ASP A 31 3.73 -1.34 -10.52
N ALA A 32 3.60 -1.39 -9.20
CA ALA A 32 3.34 -2.62 -8.48
C ALA A 32 2.27 -2.42 -7.41
N TYR A 33 1.11 -3.03 -7.62
CA TYR A 33 -0.04 -2.87 -6.75
C TYR A 33 -0.53 -4.17 -6.13
N THR A 34 -1.22 -4.09 -4.99
CA THR A 34 -1.89 -5.23 -4.37
C THR A 34 -3.22 -5.55 -5.04
N LEU A 35 -3.75 -6.74 -4.80
CA LEU A 35 -5.18 -6.99 -4.93
C LEU A 35 -5.94 -6.17 -3.87
N LYS A 36 -7.27 -6.02 -4.06
CA LYS A 36 -8.14 -5.37 -3.07
C LYS A 36 -8.03 -6.03 -1.69
N THR A 37 -8.11 -5.24 -0.63
CA THR A 37 -8.05 -5.72 0.76
C THR A 37 -9.13 -6.77 1.07
N PRO A 38 -8.89 -7.63 2.07
CA PRO A 38 -9.86 -8.63 2.50
C PRO A 38 -11.12 -7.99 3.12
N LYS A 39 -12.25 -8.72 3.09
CA LYS A 39 -13.54 -8.25 3.65
C LYS A 39 -13.54 -8.19 5.18
N GLU A 40 -12.58 -8.87 5.80
CA GLU A 40 -12.38 -8.96 7.24
C GLU A 40 -11.83 -7.66 7.83
N LEU A 41 -11.24 -6.78 7.01
CA LEU A 41 -10.82 -5.45 7.46
C LEU A 41 -12.09 -4.62 7.73
N ASP A 42 -12.21 -4.09 8.95
CA ASP A 42 -13.27 -3.13 9.30
C ASP A 42 -12.83 -1.71 8.93
N PRO A 43 -13.34 -1.12 7.83
CA PRO A 43 -12.88 0.18 7.35
C PRO A 43 -13.35 1.35 8.22
N THR A 44 -14.18 1.10 9.24
CA THR A 44 -14.68 2.13 10.16
C THR A 44 -13.75 2.37 11.34
N LYS A 45 -12.75 1.52 11.53
CA LYS A 45 -11.77 1.63 12.62
C LYS A 45 -10.38 1.93 12.08
N PRO A 46 -9.49 2.52 12.89
CA PRO A 46 -8.09 2.64 12.53
C PRO A 46 -7.45 1.27 12.27
N TRP A 47 -6.47 1.24 11.38
CA TRP A 47 -5.65 0.06 11.09
C TRP A 47 -4.25 0.50 10.69
N MET A 48 -3.30 -0.43 10.74
CA MET A 48 -1.91 -0.17 10.39
C MET A 48 -1.57 -0.89 9.09
N LEU A 49 -1.03 -0.14 8.14
CA LEU A 49 -0.34 -0.68 6.97
C LEU A 49 1.15 -0.76 7.25
N VAL A 50 1.73 -1.94 7.10
CA VAL A 50 3.17 -2.14 7.13
C VAL A 50 3.61 -2.60 5.74
N VAL A 51 4.62 -1.95 5.19
CA VAL A 51 5.19 -2.32 3.89
C VAL A 51 6.66 -2.65 4.09
N SER A 52 7.05 -3.83 3.65
CA SER A 52 8.41 -4.35 3.75
C SER A 52 8.87 -4.84 2.40
N THR A 53 10.15 -4.65 2.09
CA THR A 53 10.68 -4.89 0.75
C THR A 53 11.91 -5.78 0.85
N SER A 54 12.05 -6.74 -0.08
CA SER A 54 13.14 -7.73 -0.02
C SER A 54 14.48 -7.20 -0.54
N ALA A 55 14.50 -6.02 -1.16
CA ALA A 55 15.68 -5.44 -1.80
C ALA A 55 15.66 -3.91 -1.66
N ALA A 56 16.84 -3.31 -1.67
CA ALA A 56 16.98 -1.85 -1.76
C ALA A 56 16.61 -1.37 -3.18
N THR A 57 15.91 -0.24 -3.28
CA THR A 57 15.74 0.56 -4.50
C THR A 57 16.47 1.86 -4.29
N ASP A 58 17.76 1.85 -4.60
CA ASP A 58 18.57 3.05 -4.59
C ASP A 58 18.64 3.58 -6.02
N ALA A 59 17.83 4.61 -6.33
CA ALA A 59 18.05 5.61 -7.39
C ALA A 59 16.78 6.37 -7.82
N VAL A 60 15.57 5.87 -7.50
CA VAL A 60 14.31 6.43 -8.01
C VAL A 60 13.27 6.46 -6.90
N ALA A 61 12.58 7.59 -6.78
CA ALA A 61 11.47 7.72 -5.84
C ALA A 61 10.37 6.72 -6.20
N VAL A 62 9.92 5.96 -5.21
CA VAL A 62 8.79 5.03 -5.36
C VAL A 62 7.67 5.47 -4.42
N PRO A 63 6.82 6.41 -4.85
CA PRO A 63 5.60 6.78 -4.15
C PRO A 63 4.74 5.57 -3.81
N LEU A 64 4.10 5.61 -2.64
CA LEU A 64 3.08 4.65 -2.26
C LEU A 64 1.72 5.34 -2.26
N ASP A 65 0.83 4.91 -3.14
CA ASP A 65 -0.54 5.39 -3.22
C ASP A 65 -1.53 4.43 -2.54
N ILE A 66 -2.59 5.01 -1.99
CA ILE A 66 -3.78 4.28 -1.57
C ILE A 66 -4.94 4.55 -2.52
N TRP A 67 -5.52 3.47 -3.03
CA TRP A 67 -6.71 3.47 -3.85
C TRP A 67 -7.89 2.97 -3.02
N CYS A 68 -9.05 3.62 -3.17
CA CYS A 68 -10.29 3.26 -2.49
C CYS A 68 -11.25 2.61 -3.48
N GLY A 69 -11.73 1.41 -3.15
CA GLY A 69 -12.69 0.64 -3.93
C GLY A 69 -14.08 0.65 -3.31
N PHE A 70 -15.12 0.84 -4.13
CA PHE A 70 -16.49 1.04 -3.69
C PHE A 70 -17.41 -0.17 -3.93
N ALA A 71 -16.90 -1.22 -4.60
CA ALA A 71 -17.68 -2.40 -4.95
C ALA A 71 -16.82 -3.68 -4.98
N ASP A 72 -17.47 -4.84 -4.95
CA ASP A 72 -16.82 -6.15 -5.04
C ASP A 72 -16.06 -6.35 -6.37
N THR A 73 -16.37 -5.57 -7.41
CA THR A 73 -15.64 -5.60 -8.69
C THR A 73 -14.38 -4.72 -8.68
N PHE A 74 -14.00 -4.15 -7.54
CA PHE A 74 -12.82 -3.30 -7.46
C PHE A 74 -11.54 -4.05 -7.83
N VAL A 75 -10.80 -3.51 -8.80
CA VAL A 75 -9.52 -4.02 -9.27
C VAL A 75 -8.68 -2.88 -9.83
N LEU A 76 -7.37 -2.93 -9.58
CA LEU A 76 -6.38 -2.08 -10.25
C LEU A 76 -5.79 -2.82 -11.44
N ALA A 77 -5.58 -2.11 -12.54
CA ALA A 77 -4.96 -2.63 -13.75
C ALA A 77 -4.22 -1.51 -14.48
N GLY A 78 -3.25 -1.88 -15.32
CA GLY A 78 -2.43 -0.93 -16.08
C GLY A 78 -1.00 -0.88 -15.57
N ASP A 79 -0.22 0.04 -16.14
CA ASP A 79 1.18 0.31 -15.83
C ASP A 79 1.56 1.74 -16.24
N GLY A 80 2.43 2.39 -15.47
CA GLY A 80 2.78 3.80 -15.56
C GLY A 80 1.54 4.70 -15.58
N ALA A 81 1.55 5.63 -16.53
CA ALA A 81 0.44 6.58 -16.74
C ALA A 81 -0.93 5.95 -17.11
N THR A 82 -1.02 4.62 -17.23
CA THR A 82 -2.26 3.91 -17.58
C THR A 82 -2.91 3.20 -16.39
N VAL A 83 -2.33 3.25 -15.20
CA VAL A 83 -2.92 2.63 -14.00
C VAL A 83 -4.31 3.23 -13.74
N ALA A 84 -5.30 2.35 -13.65
CA ALA A 84 -6.70 2.72 -13.44
C ALA A 84 -7.40 1.69 -12.55
N ALA A 85 -8.47 2.15 -11.90
CA ALA A 85 -9.35 1.31 -11.10
C ALA A 85 -10.67 1.05 -11.80
N THR A 86 -11.15 -0.19 -11.74
CA THR A 86 -12.57 -0.48 -11.91
C THR A 86 -13.27 -0.23 -10.58
N ALA A 87 -14.36 0.55 -10.53
CA ALA A 87 -15.13 0.79 -9.30
C ALA A 87 -14.30 1.29 -8.10
N GLY A 88 -13.30 2.13 -8.36
CA GLY A 88 -12.46 2.75 -7.34
C GLY A 88 -11.81 4.04 -7.85
N VAL A 89 -11.02 4.68 -6.98
CA VAL A 89 -10.30 5.92 -7.29
C VAL A 89 -8.96 5.97 -6.54
N ASN A 90 -7.94 6.60 -7.13
CA ASN A 90 -6.74 6.98 -6.39
C ASN A 90 -7.15 8.05 -5.37
N PHE A 91 -6.95 7.77 -4.09
CA PHE A 91 -7.37 8.68 -3.04
C PHE A 91 -6.24 9.62 -2.64
N LYS A 92 -5.05 9.08 -2.35
CA LYS A 92 -3.86 9.88 -2.03
C LYS A 92 -2.58 9.07 -2.11
N GLN A 93 -1.49 9.82 -2.22
CA GLN A 93 -0.14 9.35 -1.94
C GLN A 93 0.14 9.39 -0.44
N LEU A 94 0.64 8.28 0.13
CA LEU A 94 0.99 8.13 1.55
C LEU A 94 2.43 8.56 1.85
N THR A 95 3.36 8.34 0.90
CA THR A 95 4.76 8.80 0.96
C THR A 95 5.27 9.05 -0.46
N ASP A 96 6.17 10.02 -0.64
CA ASP A 96 6.82 10.33 -1.91
C ASP A 96 7.90 9.32 -2.31
N ASP A 97 8.51 8.71 -1.31
CA ASP A 97 9.38 7.58 -1.49
C ASP A 97 9.20 6.65 -0.31
N ILE A 98 8.93 5.38 -0.59
CA ILE A 98 8.94 4.36 0.46
C ILE A 98 10.36 3.99 0.89
N GLY A 99 11.38 4.55 0.22
CA GLY A 99 12.76 4.59 0.68
C GLY A 99 13.27 3.18 0.90
N PHE A 100 13.35 2.40 -0.18
CA PHE A 100 13.89 1.06 -0.12
C PHE A 100 15.42 1.13 0.11
N SER A 101 15.86 1.41 1.32
CA SER A 101 17.14 0.84 1.77
C SER A 101 16.89 -0.64 2.12
N ALA A 102 17.89 -1.52 1.97
CA ALA A 102 17.67 -2.94 2.23
C ALA A 102 17.13 -3.12 3.67
N ALA A 103 15.99 -3.80 3.82
CA ALA A 103 15.30 -4.02 5.09
C ALA A 103 14.60 -2.79 5.73
N THR A 104 14.27 -1.74 4.98
CA THR A 104 13.36 -0.70 5.49
C THR A 104 11.94 -1.27 5.63
N VAL A 105 11.35 -1.04 6.79
CA VAL A 105 9.93 -1.30 7.07
C VAL A 105 9.25 0.05 7.25
N SER A 106 8.27 0.34 6.41
CA SER A 106 7.48 1.56 6.46
C SER A 106 6.11 1.28 7.07
N CYS A 107 5.74 2.05 8.09
CA CYS A 107 4.51 1.86 8.85
C CYS A 107 3.61 3.10 8.74
N PHE A 108 2.36 2.89 8.37
CA PHE A 108 1.33 3.91 8.20
C PHE A 108 0.12 3.55 9.08
N ILE A 109 -0.33 4.47 9.92
CA ILE A 109 -1.61 4.34 10.63
C ILE A 109 -2.67 5.02 9.77
N LEU A 110 -3.65 4.25 9.35
CA LEU A 110 -4.75 4.71 8.52
C LEU A 110 -5.99 4.80 9.37
N ASP A 111 -6.50 6.01 9.52
CA ASP A 111 -7.55 6.34 10.49
C ASP A 111 -8.68 7.11 9.80
N PRO A 112 -9.88 6.52 9.66
CA PRO A 112 -11.01 7.19 9.02
C PRO A 112 -11.57 8.36 9.84
N GLU A 113 -11.35 8.36 11.15
CA GLU A 113 -11.86 9.36 12.08
C GLU A 113 -10.80 10.38 12.51
N LEU A 114 -9.63 10.39 11.84
CA LEU A 114 -8.54 11.30 12.21
C LEU A 114 -9.06 12.75 12.31
N PRO A 115 -8.95 13.40 13.48
CA PRO A 115 -9.55 14.71 13.73
C PRO A 115 -8.71 15.86 13.14
N VAL A 116 -7.51 15.54 12.67
CA VAL A 116 -6.53 16.46 12.10
C VAL A 116 -6.20 16.07 10.66
N ALA A 117 -5.49 16.96 9.96
CA ALA A 117 -4.86 16.62 8.68
C ALA A 117 -3.82 15.50 8.86
N ASP A 118 -3.38 14.92 7.75
CA ASP A 118 -2.36 13.87 7.75
C ASP A 118 -1.13 14.31 8.54
N VAL A 119 -0.66 13.41 9.42
CA VAL A 119 0.56 13.61 10.18
C VAL A 119 1.71 13.05 9.34
N VAL A 120 2.37 13.95 8.61
CA VAL A 120 3.58 13.67 7.84
C VAL A 120 4.79 13.95 8.72
N THR A 121 5.75 13.03 8.76
CA THR A 121 6.99 13.25 9.49
C THR A 121 7.94 14.06 8.63
N ILE A 122 8.22 15.30 9.07
CA ILE A 122 9.29 16.12 8.50
C ILE A 122 10.61 15.52 8.98
N ALA A 123 11.45 15.07 8.02
CA ALA A 123 12.85 14.69 8.15
C ALA A 123 13.35 14.19 9.53
N ALA A 124 13.69 12.90 9.57
CA ALA A 124 14.65 12.25 10.49
C ALA A 124 14.25 11.91 11.96
N ILE A 125 13.04 12.19 12.48
CA ILE A 125 12.77 11.94 13.93
C ILE A 125 11.52 11.08 14.26
N ALA A 126 10.63 10.76 13.32
CA ALA A 126 9.59 9.76 13.62
C ALA A 126 9.16 8.96 12.39
N SER A 127 9.00 7.65 12.59
CA SER A 127 8.74 6.63 11.58
C SER A 127 7.27 6.18 11.57
N GLY A 128 6.34 7.12 11.66
CA GLY A 128 4.91 6.82 11.66
C GLY A 128 4.12 7.88 10.90
N TYR A 129 3.69 7.55 9.69
CA TYR A 129 2.74 8.36 8.93
C TYR A 129 1.33 8.06 9.44
N LYS A 130 0.59 9.05 9.94
CA LYS A 130 -0.86 8.88 10.18
C LYS A 130 -1.62 9.57 9.07
N ALA A 131 -2.42 8.83 8.31
CA ALA A 131 -3.20 9.41 7.23
C ALA A 131 -4.70 9.25 7.47
N LYS A 132 -5.44 10.33 7.24
CA LYS A 132 -6.90 10.30 7.19
C LYS A 132 -7.34 9.64 5.89
N ILE A 133 -8.18 8.62 5.98
CA ILE A 133 -8.72 7.91 4.81
C ILE A 133 -10.25 7.88 4.83
N PRO A 134 -10.96 7.79 3.70
CA PRO A 134 -12.41 7.60 3.72
C PRO A 134 -12.72 6.17 4.16
N VAL A 135 -13.93 5.95 4.69
CA VAL A 135 -14.47 4.60 4.87
C VAL A 135 -14.81 4.03 3.49
N ALA A 136 -13.99 3.09 3.01
CA ALA A 136 -14.23 2.38 1.77
C ALA A 136 -14.36 0.87 2.02
N PRO A 137 -15.25 0.14 1.29
CA PRO A 137 -15.33 -1.31 1.38
C PRO A 137 -14.01 -2.03 1.10
N TYR A 138 -13.17 -1.46 0.24
CA TYR A 138 -11.89 -2.02 -0.15
C TYR A 138 -10.82 -0.94 -0.31
N TYR A 139 -9.57 -1.34 -0.10
CA TYR A 139 -8.40 -0.56 -0.47
C TYR A 139 -7.48 -1.37 -1.39
N ALA A 140 -6.60 -0.71 -2.11
CA ALA A 140 -5.43 -1.33 -2.73
C ALA A 140 -4.25 -0.36 -2.64
N PHE A 141 -3.04 -0.90 -2.60
CA PHE A 141 -1.82 -0.10 -2.48
C PHE A 141 -1.06 -0.19 -3.79
N ASN A 142 -0.61 0.95 -4.31
CA ASN A 142 0.17 1.01 -5.54
C ASN A 142 1.53 1.64 -5.28
N LEU A 143 2.60 0.96 -5.68
CA LEU A 143 3.91 1.57 -5.83
C LEU A 143 3.97 2.18 -7.23
N ASP A 144 3.92 3.51 -7.29
CA ASP A 144 3.90 4.28 -8.55
C ASP A 144 5.32 4.74 -8.88
N GLY A 145 6.11 3.85 -9.48
CA GLY A 145 7.48 4.15 -9.85
C GLY A 145 7.54 5.19 -10.97
N ALA A 146 8.31 6.27 -10.75
CA ALA A 146 8.59 7.26 -11.80
C ALA A 146 9.38 6.65 -13.00
N SER A 147 9.93 5.45 -12.82
CA SER A 147 10.54 4.63 -13.86
C SER A 147 10.34 3.16 -13.55
N THR A 148 10.93 2.30 -14.38
CA THR A 148 10.90 0.85 -14.19
C THR A 148 11.36 0.46 -12.78
N LEU A 149 10.56 -0.38 -12.14
CA LEU A 149 10.82 -0.89 -10.80
C LEU A 149 12.00 -1.88 -10.83
N LEU A 150 12.65 -2.05 -9.69
CA LEU A 150 13.62 -3.12 -9.52
C LEU A 150 12.91 -4.42 -9.16
N ALA A 151 13.47 -5.54 -9.60
CA ALA A 151 12.97 -6.86 -9.23
C ALA A 151 13.06 -7.07 -7.72
N ALA A 152 11.91 -7.20 -7.07
CA ALA A 152 11.81 -7.35 -5.62
C ALA A 152 10.47 -8.01 -5.24
N THR A 153 10.41 -8.52 -4.01
CA THR A 153 9.15 -8.87 -3.37
C THR A 153 8.82 -7.80 -2.35
N VAL A 154 7.64 -7.20 -2.50
CA VAL A 154 7.07 -6.25 -1.55
C VAL A 154 5.98 -6.97 -0.78
N THR A 155 6.06 -6.95 0.54
CA THR A 155 5.07 -7.55 1.42
C THR A 155 4.34 -6.46 2.20
N TYR A 156 3.02 -6.52 2.10
CA TYR A 156 2.08 -5.65 2.78
C TYR A 156 1.43 -6.41 3.92
N TYR A 157 1.39 -5.80 5.09
CA TYR A 157 0.63 -6.27 6.24
C TYR A 157 -0.42 -5.24 6.61
N ILE A 158 -1.63 -5.70 6.89
CA ILE A 158 -2.67 -4.91 7.54
C ILE A 158 -2.87 -5.48 8.93
N ILE A 159 -2.78 -4.63 9.94
CA ILE A 159 -3.00 -5.00 11.34
C ILE A 159 -4.16 -4.17 11.88
N GLN A 160 -5.16 -4.84 12.46
CA GLN A 160 -6.31 -4.22 13.09
C GLN A 160 -6.70 -4.92 14.40
#